data_AF-A0A2V5R2V3-F1
#
_entry.id   AF-A0A2V5R2V3-F1
#
_cell.length_a   1.000
_cell.length_b   1.000
_cell.length_c   1.000
_cell.angle_alpha   90.00
_cell.angle_beta   90.00
_cell.angle_gamma   90.00
#
_symmetry.space_group_name_H-M   'P 1'
#
loop_
_entity.id
_entity.type
_entity.pdbx_description
1 polymer ?
#
loop_
_entity_poly.entity_id
_entity_poly.type
_entity_poly.pdbx_seq_one_letter_code
_entity_poly.pdbx_strand_id
1 'polypeptide(L)'
;KDTLVEGLATRWQKGTLVMQPADRQFTGRGGLQPKEVPLETFFHKIVMIRNNLRVLEQKVNASDKLSEADKFDLQQYITRCYGSLTTFNVLFKNKDDQFQTSAVDRPTS
;
A
#
# COMPACT_ATOMS: atom_id res chain seq x y z
N LYS A 1 -2.12 -12.86 21.80
CA LYS A 1 -1.71 -13.83 20.77
C LYS A 1 -1.02 -13.02 19.69
N ASP A 2 0.30 -13.14 19.61
CA ASP A 2 1.11 -12.54 18.55
C ASP A 2 0.63 -13.07 17.21
N THR A 3 -0.19 -12.30 16.51
CA THR A 3 -0.55 -12.65 15.14
C THR A 3 0.65 -12.27 14.29
N LEU A 4 1.56 -13.24 14.09
CA LEU A 4 2.41 -13.21 12.91
C LEU A 4 1.50 -12.88 11.73
N VAL A 5 1.67 -11.69 11.15
CA VAL A 5 0.79 -11.27 10.07
C VAL A 5 1.14 -12.12 8.87
N GLU A 6 0.25 -13.06 8.58
CA GLU A 6 0.35 -13.95 7.44
C GLU A 6 0.56 -13.10 6.17
N GLY A 7 1.62 -13.40 5.42
CA GLY A 7 2.03 -12.63 4.24
C GLY A 7 3.14 -11.60 4.45
N LEU A 8 3.55 -11.27 5.68
CA LEU A 8 4.76 -10.45 5.91
C LEU A 8 6.01 -11.29 5.63
N ALA A 9 6.94 -10.78 4.81
CA ALA A 9 8.17 -11.48 4.47
C ALA A 9 9.04 -11.71 5.71
N THR A 10 9.63 -12.91 5.83
CA THR A 10 10.31 -13.39 7.05
C THR A 10 11.37 -12.42 7.59
N ARG A 11 12.13 -11.76 6.70
CA ARG A 11 13.18 -10.80 7.10
C ARG A 11 12.67 -9.55 7.83
N TRP A 12 11.37 -9.27 7.76
CA TRP A 12 10.73 -8.09 8.37
C TRP A 12 9.91 -8.42 9.62
N GLN A 13 9.80 -9.68 10.00
CA GLN A 13 9.07 -10.09 11.19
C GLN A 13 9.73 -9.55 12.46
N LYS A 14 8.92 -9.10 13.42
CA LYS A 14 9.31 -8.43 14.66
C LYS A 14 10.16 -7.17 14.46
N GLY A 15 10.18 -6.62 13.25
CA GLY A 15 10.89 -5.38 12.96
C GLY A 15 10.06 -4.14 13.30
N THR A 16 10.72 -2.99 13.26
CA THR A 16 10.11 -1.68 13.59
C THR A 16 10.36 -0.71 12.43
N LEU A 17 9.29 -0.06 11.96
CA LEU A 17 9.39 1.12 11.12
C LEU A 17 9.69 2.33 12.01
N VAL A 18 10.77 3.04 11.73
CA VAL A 18 11.17 4.26 12.44
C VAL A 18 11.05 5.46 11.51
N MET A 19 10.13 6.37 11.83
CA MET A 19 10.00 7.65 11.15
C MET A 19 10.82 8.70 11.90
N GLN A 20 11.89 9.16 11.27
CA GLN A 20 12.85 10.09 11.84
C GLN A 20 12.60 11.51 11.32
N PRO A 21 12.40 12.52 12.19
CA PRO A 21 12.39 13.92 11.79
C PRO A 21 13.72 14.34 11.17
N ALA A 22 13.67 15.14 10.10
CA ALA A 22 14.86 15.65 9.41
C ALA A 22 15.64 16.65 10.28
N ASP A 23 14.93 17.52 11.01
CA ASP A 23 15.54 18.45 11.95
C ASP A 23 15.73 17.78 13.32
N ARG A 24 16.99 17.54 13.68
CA ARG A 24 17.39 17.01 14.99
C ARG A 24 17.73 18.12 15.98
N GLN A 25 17.65 19.40 15.59
CA GLN A 25 18.00 20.53 16.43
C GLN A 25 16.80 21.00 17.27
N PHE A 26 16.55 20.27 18.35
CA PHE A 26 15.97 20.87 19.54
C PHE A 26 16.53 20.17 20.78
N THR A 27 17.78 20.52 21.11
CA THR A 27 18.40 20.22 22.41
C THR A 27 17.82 21.16 23.47
N GLY A 28 16.59 20.84 23.88
CA GLY A 28 15.79 21.47 24.93
C GLY A 28 14.65 20.51 25.29
N ARG A 29 13.91 20.75 26.39
CA ARG A 29 12.93 19.83 27.03
C ARG A 29 11.69 19.39 26.19
N GLY A 30 11.82 19.20 24.89
CA GLY A 30 10.74 18.77 23.99
C GLY A 30 11.20 18.42 22.57
N GLY A 31 12.40 17.86 22.39
CA GLY A 31 12.89 17.43 21.08
C GLY A 31 11.96 16.42 20.38
N LEU A 32 11.85 16.52 19.06
CA LEU A 32 11.00 15.66 18.24
C LEU A 32 11.53 14.21 18.28
N GLN A 33 10.83 13.34 19.01
CA GLN A 33 11.18 11.94 19.11
C GLN A 33 10.82 11.18 17.82
N PRO A 34 11.64 10.20 17.41
CA PRO A 34 11.28 9.31 16.31
C PRO A 34 9.95 8.61 16.60
N LYS A 35 9.11 8.45 15.57
CA LYS A 35 7.89 7.67 15.68
C LYS A 35 8.17 6.23 15.28
N GLU A 36 8.05 5.33 16.24
CA GLU A 36 8.20 3.89 16.03
C GLU A 36 6.84 3.23 15.79
N VAL A 37 6.81 2.30 14.84
CA VAL A 37 5.63 1.48 14.51
C VAL A 37 6.07 0.04 14.25
N PRO A 38 5.52 -0.97 14.95
CA PRO A 38 5.79 -2.38 14.62
C PRO A 38 5.46 -2.68 13.15
N LEU A 39 6.33 -3.41 12.45
CA LEU A 39 6.13 -3.70 11.02
C LEU A 39 4.88 -4.53 10.75
N GLU A 40 4.45 -5.38 11.68
CA GLU A 40 3.18 -6.10 11.62
C GLU A 40 1.98 -5.13 11.58
N THR A 41 2.01 -4.12 12.46
CA THR A 41 0.96 -3.08 12.52
C THR A 41 0.94 -2.27 11.23
N PHE A 42 2.12 -1.88 10.74
CA PHE A 42 2.24 -1.14 9.48
C PHE A 42 1.76 -1.99 8.29
N PHE A 43 2.21 -3.23 8.19
CA PHE A 43 1.87 -4.15 7.12
C PHE A 43 0.37 -4.45 7.08
N HIS A 44 -0.28 -4.62 8.24
CA HIS A 44 -1.73 -4.77 8.29
C HIS A 44 -2.47 -3.58 7.64
N LYS A 45 -1.99 -2.35 7.87
CA LYS A 45 -2.54 -1.14 7.20
C LYS A 45 -2.31 -1.16 5.69
N ILE A 46 -1.13 -1.59 5.24
CA ILE A 46 -0.83 -1.74 3.81
C ILE A 46 -1.76 -2.78 3.15
N VAL A 47 -1.99 -3.91 3.80
CA VAL A 47 -2.94 -4.94 3.33
C VAL A 47 -4.38 -4.41 3.29
N MET A 48 -4.81 -3.62 4.27
CA MET A 48 -6.14 -2.99 4.25
C MET A 48 -6.30 -2.04 3.05
N ILE A 49 -5.30 -1.21 2.76
CA ILE A 49 -5.33 -0.31 1.59
C ILE A 49 -5.47 -1.12 0.29
N ARG A 50 -4.66 -2.18 0.14
CA ARG A 50 -4.74 -3.09 -1.02
C ARG A 50 -6.14 -3.68 -1.19
N ASN A 51 -6.71 -4.20 -0.10
CA ASN A 51 -8.02 -4.84 -0.15
C ASN A 51 -9.12 -3.84 -0.51
N ASN A 52 -9.06 -2.61 0.02
CA ASN A 52 -10.01 -1.56 -0.33
C ASN A 52 -9.89 -1.14 -1.80
N LEU A 53 -8.68 -1.03 -2.35
CA LEU A 53 -8.47 -0.73 -3.78
C LEU A 53 -9.02 -1.85 -4.69
N ARG A 54 -8.82 -3.12 -4.32
CA ARG A 54 -9.40 -4.26 -5.06
C ARG A 54 -10.93 -4.23 -5.06
N VAL A 55 -11.54 -3.93 -3.92
CA VAL A 55 -13.01 -3.78 -3.82
C VAL A 55 -13.49 -2.58 -4.64
N LEU A 56 -12.77 -1.46 -4.62
CA LEU A 56 -13.11 -0.29 -5.42
C LEU A 56 -13.06 -0.60 -6.92
N GLU A 57 -12.01 -1.26 -7.38
CA GLU A 57 -11.84 -1.71 -8.78
C GLU A 57 -13.00 -2.62 -9.22
N GLN A 58 -13.35 -3.62 -8.39
CA GLN A 58 -14.50 -4.49 -8.67
C GLN A 58 -15.81 -3.71 -8.78
N LYS A 59 -16.05 -2.75 -7.89
CA LYS A 59 -17.25 -1.90 -7.92
C LYS A 59 -17.32 -1.02 -9.17
N VAL A 60 -16.19 -0.44 -9.58
CA VAL A 60 -16.11 0.36 -10.82
C VAL A 60 -16.42 -0.52 -12.03
N ASN A 61 -15.82 -1.70 -12.11
CA ASN A 61 -16.02 -2.64 -13.22
C ASN A 61 -17.47 -3.14 -13.32
N ALA A 62 -18.13 -3.37 -12.18
CA ALA A 62 -19.50 -3.88 -12.11
C ALA A 62 -20.59 -2.78 -12.13
N SER A 63 -20.23 -1.50 -12.24
CA SER A 63 -21.21 -0.42 -12.16
C SER A 63 -21.90 -0.16 -13.50
N ASP A 64 -23.21 -0.41 -13.55
CA ASP A 64 -24.05 -0.08 -14.72
C ASP A 64 -24.38 1.42 -14.83
N LYS A 65 -24.06 2.21 -13.79
CA LYS A 65 -24.34 3.66 -13.73
C LYS A 65 -23.22 4.52 -14.31
N LEU A 66 -22.04 3.94 -14.54
CA LEU A 66 -20.87 4.66 -15.05
C LEU A 66 -20.78 4.44 -16.56
N SER A 67 -20.47 5.50 -17.30
CA SER A 67 -20.12 5.33 -18.71
C SER A 67 -18.78 4.61 -18.85
N GLU A 68 -18.51 4.05 -20.03
CA GLU A 68 -17.22 3.40 -20.31
C GLU A 68 -16.04 4.37 -20.17
N ALA A 69 -16.24 5.65 -20.52
CA ALA A 69 -15.24 6.70 -20.32
C ALA A 69 -14.96 6.95 -18.83
N ASP A 70 -16.00 7.06 -18.00
CA ASP A 70 -15.84 7.25 -16.55
C ASP A 70 -15.15 6.05 -15.90
N LYS A 71 -15.51 4.82 -16.30
CA LYS A 71 -14.86 3.60 -15.83
C LYS A 71 -13.38 3.59 -16.19
N PHE A 72 -13.05 3.93 -17.43
CA PHE A 72 -11.66 4.00 -17.88
C PHE A 72 -10.84 5.01 -17.07
N ASP A 73 -11.36 6.22 -16.86
CA ASP A 73 -10.67 7.25 -16.08
C ASP A 73 -10.45 6.80 -14.63
N LEU A 74 -11.47 6.23 -13.98
CA LEU A 74 -11.36 5.70 -12.62
C LEU A 74 -10.38 4.53 -12.52
N GLN A 75 -10.41 3.60 -13.48
CA GLN A 75 -9.44 2.51 -13.57
C GLN A 75 -8.01 3.02 -13.69
N GLN A 76 -7.78 4.08 -14.47
CA GLN A 76 -6.45 4.69 -14.54
C GLN A 76 -6.02 5.31 -13.20
N TYR A 77 -6.93 5.99 -12.48
CA TYR A 77 -6.61 6.50 -11.14
C TYR A 77 -6.27 5.38 -10.15
N ILE A 78 -7.07 4.30 -10.14
CA ILE A 78 -6.79 3.10 -9.32
C ILE A 78 -5.42 2.51 -9.68
N THR A 79 -5.11 2.40 -10.96
CA THR A 79 -3.80 1.91 -11.44
C THR A 79 -2.65 2.79 -10.95
N ARG A 80 -2.80 4.12 -10.96
CA ARG A 80 -1.81 5.05 -10.41
C ARG A 80 -1.65 4.90 -8.90
N CYS A 81 -2.75 4.66 -8.16
CA CYS A 81 -2.69 4.35 -6.73
C CYS A 81 -1.92 3.05 -6.46
N TYR A 82 -2.12 1.99 -7.25
CA TYR A 82 -1.30 0.79 -7.13
C TYR A 82 0.19 1.08 -7.39
N GLY A 83 0.49 1.86 -8.44
CA GLY A 83 1.86 2.27 -8.77
C GLY A 83 2.58 2.98 -7.63
N SER A 84 1.93 3.92 -6.94
CA SER A 84 2.54 4.66 -5.83
C SER A 84 2.80 3.80 -4.58
N LEU A 85 2.12 2.66 -4.45
CA LEU A 85 2.26 1.74 -3.32
C LEU A 85 3.29 0.63 -3.56
N THR A 86 3.84 0.51 -4.78
CA THR A 86 4.81 -0.55 -5.13
C THR A 86 6.08 -0.54 -4.28
N THR A 87 6.47 0.61 -3.71
CA THR A 87 7.57 0.71 -2.73
C THR A 87 7.40 -0.28 -1.57
N PHE A 88 6.18 -0.56 -1.15
CA PHE A 88 5.88 -1.46 -0.04
C PHE A 88 5.86 -2.94 -0.44
N ASN A 89 6.03 -3.29 -1.73
CA ASN A 89 6.09 -4.68 -2.20
C ASN A 89 7.18 -5.50 -1.52
N VAL A 90 8.25 -4.84 -1.07
CA VAL A 90 9.37 -5.42 -0.32
C VAL A 90 8.94 -6.13 0.97
N LEU A 91 7.77 -5.76 1.51
CA LEU A 91 7.19 -6.32 2.74
C LEU A 91 6.43 -7.63 2.50
N PHE A 92 5.98 -7.90 1.28
CA PHE A 92 5.16 -9.08 1.00
C PHE A 92 6.03 -10.34 0.82
N LYS A 93 5.58 -11.44 1.42
CA LYS A 93 6.19 -12.77 1.29
C LYS A 93 5.98 -13.36 -0.11
N ASN A 94 4.78 -13.20 -0.67
CA ASN A 94 4.41 -13.75 -1.97
C ASN A 94 4.26 -12.63 -3.01
N LYS A 95 4.61 -12.92 -4.27
CA LYS A 95 4.48 -11.95 -5.37
C LYS A 95 3.03 -11.66 -5.76
N ASP A 96 2.14 -12.65 -5.67
CA ASP A 96 0.72 -12.50 -6.02
C ASP A 96 -0.04 -11.57 -5.05
N ASP A 97 0.53 -11.38 -3.86
CA ASP A 97 0.01 -10.47 -2.86
C ASP A 97 0.46 -9.01 -3.04
N GLN A 98 1.44 -8.76 -3.90
CA GLN A 98 2.00 -7.43 -4.12
C GLN A 98 1.02 -6.49 -4.82
N PHE A 99 1.29 -5.19 -4.69
CA PHE A 99 0.67 -4.19 -5.56
C PHE A 99 1.23 -4.35 -6.97
N GLN A 100 0.34 -4.60 -7.93
CA GLN A 100 0.69 -4.74 -9.33
C GLN A 100 0.04 -3.60 -10.10
N THR A 101 0.84 -2.90 -10.90
CA THR A 101 0.29 -2.09 -11.98
C THR A 101 -0.05 -3.07 -13.08
N SER A 102 -1.30 -3.51 -13.16
CA SER A 102 -1.78 -4.10 -14.40
C SER A 102 -1.51 -3.06 -15.47
N ALA A 103 -0.59 -3.34 -16.39
CA ALA A 103 -0.53 -2.61 -17.63
C ALA A 103 -1.86 -2.97 -18.33
N VAL A 104 -2.89 -2.16 -18.10
CA VAL A 104 -4.10 -2.19 -18.90
C VAL A 104 -3.61 -2.18 -20.35
N ASP A 105 -4.03 -3.19 -21.10
CA ASP A 105 -3.78 -3.40 -22.52
C ASP A 105 -3.44 -2.08 -23.23
N ARG A 106 -2.17 -1.94 -23.65
CA ARG A 106 -1.93 -1.12 -24.83
C ARG A 106 -2.64 -1.86 -25.96
N PRO A 107 -3.60 -1.26 -26.68
CA PRO A 107 -4.05 -1.85 -27.93
C PRO A 107 -2.79 -2.02 -28.77
N THR A 108 -2.45 -3.27 -29.09
CA THR A 108 -1.44 -3.55 -30.10
C THR A 108 -1.91 -2.87 -31.38
N SER A 109 -1.26 -1.78 -31.75
CA SER A 109 -1.36 -1.22 -33.09
C SER A 109 -0.81 -2.21 -34.10
#